data_AF-A0A820QT94-F1
#
_entry.id   AF-A0A820QT94-F1
#
_cell.length_a   1.000
_cell.length_b   1.000
_cell.length_c   1.000
_cell.angle_alpha   90.00
_cell.angle_beta   90.00
_cell.angle_gamma   90.00
#
_symmetry.space_group_name_H-M   'P 1'
#
loop_
_entity.id
_entity.type
_entity.pdbx_description
1 polymer ?
#
loop_
_entity_poly.entity_id
_entity_poly.type
_entity_poly.pdbx_seq_one_letter_code
_entity_poly.pdbx_strand_id
1 'polypeptide(L)'
;SYEQLEYIPSQSCEIKYNIYLLYSQRPKNLSTNYSIHIDIYEKHDLTYRASWFLLIPFLFLPVNRISALLFIPSESSSVSSNCPIKCQHGHCIKYLNNEEEFFCQCLPGWSGYQCNIKINCQSCSFDSLCIGIINNRSICLCPLNKIGPRCLIISPCPKK
;
A
#
# COMPACT_ATOMS: atom_id res chain seq x y z
N SER A 1 4.09 -2.47 -10.24
CA SER A 1 5.26 -2.11 -9.42
C SER A 1 4.76 -1.58 -8.10
N TYR A 2 5.62 -1.45 -7.10
CA TYR A 2 5.30 -0.83 -5.84
C TYR A 2 6.52 -0.04 -5.37
N GLU A 3 6.29 0.94 -4.52
CA GLU A 3 7.33 1.71 -3.83
C GLU A 3 6.89 1.92 -2.38
N GLN A 4 7.85 2.09 -1.49
CA GLN A 4 7.62 2.38 -0.08
C GLN A 4 8.47 3.57 0.33
N LEU A 5 7.91 4.43 1.18
CA LEU A 5 8.62 5.56 1.75
C LEU A 5 8.17 5.77 3.19
N GLU A 6 9.04 6.43 3.96
CA GLU A 6 8.73 6.84 5.32
C GLU A 6 8.42 8.34 5.35
N TYR A 7 7.38 8.69 6.08
CA TYR A 7 6.93 10.07 6.26
C TYR A 7 6.98 10.42 7.74
N ILE A 8 7.74 11.47 8.07
CA ILE A 8 7.86 11.98 9.44
C ILE A 8 7.33 13.42 9.44
N PRO A 9 6.17 13.70 10.08
CA PRO A 9 5.53 15.01 10.01
C PRO A 9 6.45 16.19 10.38
N SER A 10 7.33 16.01 11.37
CA SER A 10 8.25 17.06 11.84
C SER A 10 9.41 17.36 10.89
N GLN A 11 9.68 16.50 9.90
CA GLN A 11 10.80 16.65 8.96
C GLN A 11 10.33 16.78 7.51
N SER A 12 9.18 16.19 7.17
CA SER A 12 8.77 15.92 5.80
C SER A 12 7.56 16.71 5.31
N CYS A 13 6.97 17.59 6.13
CA CYS A 13 5.74 18.31 5.77
C CYS A 13 5.85 19.14 4.48
N GLU A 14 7.02 19.74 4.22
CA GLU A 14 7.27 20.56 3.03
C GLU A 14 7.95 19.78 1.88
N ILE A 15 8.27 18.50 2.09
CA ILE A 15 9.01 17.69 1.12
C ILE A 15 8.04 17.08 0.11
N LYS A 16 8.33 17.31 -1.18
CA LYS A 16 7.64 16.65 -2.28
C LYS A 16 8.34 15.34 -2.63
N TYR A 17 7.60 14.24 -2.56
CA TYR A 17 8.11 12.92 -2.92
C TYR A 17 7.88 12.63 -4.40
N ASN A 18 8.94 12.25 -5.11
CA ASN A 18 8.87 11.86 -6.52
C ASN A 18 9.01 10.33 -6.62
N ILE A 19 7.94 9.65 -7.02
CA ILE A 19 7.87 8.19 -7.09
C ILE A 19 7.73 7.76 -8.55
N TYR A 20 8.52 6.79 -8.98
CA TYR A 20 8.52 6.29 -10.35
C TYR A 20 7.99 4.85 -10.40
N LEU A 21 6.73 4.70 -10.79
CA LEU A 21 6.10 3.38 -10.96
C LEU A 21 6.24 2.91 -12.41
N LEU A 22 6.82 1.72 -12.59
CA LEU A 22 7.00 1.08 -13.88
C LEU A 22 5.92 0.03 -14.15
N TYR A 23 5.45 -0.03 -15.40
CA TYR A 23 4.58 -1.12 -15.84
C TYR A 23 5.31 -2.47 -15.80
N SER A 24 4.57 -3.55 -15.52
CA SER A 24 5.12 -4.91 -15.47
C SER A 24 5.62 -5.40 -16.81
N GLN A 25 4.97 -4.97 -17.90
CA GLN A 25 5.34 -5.27 -19.28
C GLN A 25 5.71 -3.96 -20.00
N ARG A 26 6.67 -4.05 -20.91
CA ARG A 26 7.03 -2.97 -21.84
C ARG A 26 6.96 -3.54 -23.27
N PRO A 27 6.08 -3.02 -24.15
CA PRO A 27 5.17 -1.89 -23.95
C PRO A 27 4.03 -2.19 -22.97
N LYS A 28 3.39 -1.12 -22.48
CA LYS A 28 2.22 -1.17 -21.59
C LYS A 28 1.08 -1.97 -22.26
N ASN A 29 0.37 -2.79 -21.49
CA ASN A 29 -0.79 -3.53 -21.99
C ASN A 29 -2.03 -2.63 -22.03
N LEU A 30 -2.58 -2.38 -23.21
CA LEU A 30 -3.71 -1.47 -23.40
C LEU A 30 -5.05 -2.04 -22.91
N SER A 31 -5.17 -3.36 -22.76
CA SER A 31 -6.39 -4.02 -22.28
C SER A 31 -6.54 -4.00 -20.76
N THR A 32 -5.48 -3.62 -20.04
CA THR A 32 -5.50 -3.57 -18.57
C THR A 32 -5.75 -2.15 -18.07
N ASN A 33 -6.66 -2.01 -17.11
CA ASN A 33 -6.85 -0.77 -16.39
C ASN A 33 -5.77 -0.63 -15.32
N TYR A 34 -5.11 0.53 -15.30
CA TYR A 34 -4.07 0.84 -14.34
C TYR A 34 -4.54 1.97 -13.43
N SER A 35 -4.27 1.80 -12.15
CA SER A 35 -4.49 2.79 -11.10
C SER A 35 -3.32 2.76 -10.12
N ILE A 36 -3.23 3.79 -9.29
CA ILE A 36 -2.27 3.87 -8.19
C ILE A 36 -3.05 3.71 -6.89
N HIS A 37 -2.72 2.67 -6.15
CA HIS A 37 -3.24 2.42 -4.80
C HIS A 37 -2.15 2.80 -3.81
N ILE A 38 -2.48 3.62 -2.82
CA ILE A 38 -1.54 4.10 -1.81
C ILE A 38 -2.10 3.72 -0.45
N ASP A 39 -1.34 2.96 0.31
CA ASP A 39 -1.67 2.59 1.69
C ASP A 39 -0.79 3.34 2.68
N ILE A 40 -1.39 3.74 3.80
CA ILE A 40 -0.69 4.37 4.91
C ILE A 40 -0.79 3.48 6.13
N TYR A 41 0.36 3.23 6.74
CA TYR A 41 0.51 2.46 7.96
C TYR A 41 1.28 3.27 8.99
N GLU A 42 0.91 3.11 10.26
CA GLU A 42 1.71 3.57 11.38
C GLU A 42 2.97 2.70 11.49
N LYS A 43 4.14 3.34 11.67
CA LYS A 43 5.42 2.62 11.61
C LYS A 43 5.73 1.84 12.89
N HIS A 44 5.18 2.28 14.03
CA HIS A 44 5.44 1.71 15.35
C HIS A 44 4.84 0.32 15.51
N ASP A 45 3.55 0.18 15.16
CA ASP A 45 2.74 -1.02 15.40
C ASP A 45 2.24 -1.67 14.10
N LEU A 46 2.58 -1.09 12.94
CA LEU A 46 2.13 -1.53 11.62
C LEU A 46 0.60 -1.49 11.46
N THR A 47 -0.07 -0.64 12.24
CA THR A 47 -1.52 -0.45 12.12
C THR A 47 -1.86 0.30 10.84
N TYR A 48 -2.89 -0.19 10.15
CA TYR A 48 -3.40 0.45 8.95
C TYR A 48 -4.14 1.75 9.31
N ARG A 49 -3.84 2.83 8.58
CA ARG A 49 -4.47 4.14 8.76
C ARG A 49 -5.49 4.43 7.67
N ALA A 50 -5.09 4.36 6.41
CA ALA A 50 -5.90 4.81 5.29
C ALA A 50 -5.36 4.40 3.94
N SER A 51 -6.21 4.49 2.91
CA SER A 51 -5.81 4.31 1.53
C SER A 51 -6.39 5.35 0.60
N TRP A 52 -5.64 5.60 -0.48
CA TRP A 52 -6.03 6.43 -1.61
C TRP A 52 -6.03 5.62 -2.89
N PHE A 53 -6.91 6.03 -3.79
CA PHE A 53 -7.02 5.47 -5.12
C PHE A 53 -6.90 6.57 -6.17
N LEU A 54 -5.84 6.56 -6.97
CA LEU A 54 -5.63 7.52 -8.05
C LEU A 54 -5.82 6.84 -9.39
N LEU A 55 -6.75 7.35 -10.17
CA LEU A 55 -6.99 6.93 -11.55
C LEU A 55 -5.87 7.44 -12.48
N ILE A 56 -5.55 6.65 -13.51
CA ILE A 56 -4.65 7.08 -14.58
C ILE A 56 -5.50 7.63 -15.74
N PRO A 57 -5.52 8.95 -15.98
CA PRO A 57 -6.47 9.58 -16.90
C PRO A 57 -6.20 9.24 -18.38
N PHE A 58 -4.93 9.16 -18.78
CA PHE A 58 -4.55 8.96 -20.17
C PHE A 58 -3.94 7.56 -20.36
N LEU A 59 -4.80 6.54 -20.45
CA LEU A 59 -4.34 5.15 -20.60
C LEU A 59 -3.60 4.89 -21.92
N PHE A 60 -3.84 5.69 -22.96
CA PHE A 60 -3.12 5.61 -24.23
C PHE A 60 -1.68 6.14 -24.15
N LEU A 61 -1.36 7.00 -23.17
CA LEU A 61 0.00 7.51 -23.02
C LEU A 61 0.92 6.44 -22.41
N PRO A 62 2.14 6.28 -22.93
CA PRO A 62 3.11 5.33 -22.40
C PRO A 62 3.65 5.76 -21.02
N VAL A 63 3.56 7.05 -20.69
CA VAL A 63 3.98 7.63 -19.41
C VAL A 63 2.92 8.62 -18.95
N ASN A 64 2.54 8.52 -17.67
CA ASN A 64 1.64 9.47 -17.03
C ASN A 64 2.37 10.13 -15.86
N ARG A 65 2.21 11.45 -15.71
CA ARG A 65 2.68 12.20 -14.54
C ARG A 65 1.47 12.61 -13.73
N ILE A 66 1.39 12.12 -12.49
CA ILE A 66 0.29 12.37 -11.57
C ILE A 66 0.85 13.11 -10.36
N SER A 67 0.17 14.17 -9.93
CA SER A 67 0.49 14.93 -8.72
C SER A 67 -0.75 14.91 -7.82
N ALA A 68 -0.61 14.36 -6.62
CA ALA A 68 -1.68 14.26 -5.65
C ALA A 68 -1.22 14.80 -4.30
N LEU A 69 -2.11 15.53 -3.62
CA LEU A 69 -1.92 15.96 -2.23
C LEU A 69 -2.66 14.95 -1.35
N LEU A 70 -1.95 14.32 -0.43
CA LEU A 70 -2.51 13.32 0.49
C LEU A 70 -2.61 13.94 1.89
N PHE A 71 -3.77 13.81 2.53
CA PHE A 71 -4.00 14.27 3.91
C PHE A 71 -4.12 13.06 4.84
N ILE A 72 -3.15 12.89 5.75
CA ILE A 72 -3.17 11.76 6.68
C ILE A 72 -4.14 12.06 7.83
N PRO A 73 -5.25 11.31 7.99
CA PRO A 73 -6.19 11.56 9.07
C PRO A 73 -5.59 11.15 10.42
N SER A 74 -6.07 11.79 11.49
CA SER A 74 -5.72 11.40 12.87
C SER A 74 -6.34 10.07 13.29
N GLU A 75 -7.53 9.77 12.77
CA GLU A 75 -8.26 8.52 13.02
C GLU A 75 -8.04 7.52 11.88
N SER A 76 -8.09 6.22 12.20
CA SER A 76 -8.03 5.18 11.17
C SER A 76 -9.33 5.12 10.35
N SER A 77 -9.19 4.72 9.10
CA SER A 77 -10.32 4.58 8.17
C SER A 77 -11.29 3.53 8.71
N SER A 78 -12.53 3.95 8.95
CA SER A 78 -13.58 3.10 9.50
C SER A 78 -13.89 1.92 8.57
N VAL A 79 -13.93 0.71 9.13
CA VAL A 79 -14.50 -0.47 8.46
C VAL A 79 -15.94 -0.16 8.10
N SER A 80 -16.28 -0.19 6.81
CA SER A 80 -17.65 0.10 6.37
C SER A 80 -18.55 -1.12 6.63
N SER A 81 -19.65 -0.92 7.34
CA SER A 81 -20.69 -1.96 7.52
C SER A 81 -21.47 -2.21 6.23
N ASN A 82 -21.67 -1.18 5.40
CA ASN A 82 -22.28 -1.29 4.08
C ASN A 82 -21.19 -1.38 3.02
N CYS A 83 -20.76 -2.61 2.73
CA CYS A 83 -19.76 -2.87 1.71
C CYS A 83 -20.40 -3.55 0.48
N PRO A 84 -20.16 -3.04 -0.75
CA PRO A 84 -20.61 -3.72 -1.96
C PRO A 84 -19.79 -4.99 -2.26
N ILE A 85 -18.64 -5.18 -1.60
CA ILE A 85 -17.69 -6.26 -1.84
C ILE A 85 -17.71 -7.25 -0.67
N LYS A 86 -17.89 -8.54 -0.97
CA LYS A 86 -17.76 -9.59 0.05
C LYS A 86 -16.29 -9.95 0.27
N CYS A 87 -15.68 -9.38 1.30
CA CYS A 87 -14.32 -9.72 1.73
C CYS A 87 -14.34 -11.03 2.54
N GLN A 88 -13.68 -12.08 2.05
CA GLN A 88 -13.67 -13.39 2.74
C GLN A 88 -12.70 -13.40 3.92
N HIS A 89 -11.47 -12.93 3.70
CA HIS A 89 -10.41 -12.87 4.71
C HIS A 89 -9.82 -11.47 4.79
N GLY A 90 -10.64 -10.50 5.18
CA GLY A 90 -10.26 -9.10 5.19
C GLY A 90 -11.36 -8.20 5.70
N HIS A 91 -11.07 -6.91 5.72
CA HIS A 91 -12.01 -5.87 6.08
C HIS A 91 -12.35 -5.03 4.85
N CYS A 92 -13.60 -4.60 4.75
CA CYS A 92 -13.98 -3.66 3.71
C CYS A 92 -13.68 -2.23 4.14
N ILE A 93 -12.89 -1.55 3.33
CA ILE A 93 -12.43 -0.20 3.61
C ILE A 93 -12.80 0.71 2.44
N LYS A 94 -13.18 1.95 2.78
CA LYS A 94 -13.43 3.02 1.81
C LYS A 94 -12.14 3.77 1.51
N TYR A 95 -11.97 4.24 0.29
CA TYR A 95 -10.88 5.17 -0.03
C TYR A 95 -11.17 6.56 0.54
N LEU A 96 -10.13 7.25 1.02
CA LEU A 96 -10.33 8.59 1.60
C LEU A 96 -10.61 9.67 0.57
N ASN A 97 -10.12 9.51 -0.65
CA ASN A 97 -10.32 10.49 -1.72
C ASN A 97 -11.53 10.18 -2.61
N ASN A 98 -12.22 9.07 -2.36
CA ASN A 98 -13.42 8.71 -3.09
C ASN A 98 -14.36 7.90 -2.18
N GLU A 99 -15.42 8.55 -1.69
CA GLU A 99 -16.36 7.95 -0.74
C GLU A 99 -17.22 6.83 -1.36
N GLU A 100 -17.30 6.76 -2.68
CA GLU A 100 -18.10 5.75 -3.40
C GLU A 100 -17.32 4.47 -3.69
N GLU A 101 -15.98 4.51 -3.58
CA GLU A 101 -15.13 3.37 -3.90
C GLU A 101 -14.64 2.63 -2.64
N PHE A 102 -14.75 1.31 -2.70
CA PHE A 102 -14.40 0.39 -1.62
C PHE A 102 -13.39 -0.63 -2.12
N PHE A 103 -12.63 -1.20 -1.20
CA PHE A 103 -11.77 -2.34 -1.46
C PHE A 103 -11.70 -3.26 -0.25
N CYS A 104 -11.27 -4.50 -0.47
CA CYS A 104 -10.97 -5.42 0.61
C CYS A 104 -9.51 -5.28 1.04
N GLN A 105 -9.29 -4.81 2.26
CA GLN A 105 -8.00 -4.86 2.93
C GLN A 105 -7.82 -6.27 3.49
N CYS A 106 -6.95 -7.05 2.85
CA CYS A 106 -6.78 -8.45 3.19
C CYS A 106 -5.98 -8.65 4.47
N LEU A 107 -6.37 -9.68 5.23
CA LEU A 107 -5.58 -10.17 6.35
C LEU A 107 -4.25 -10.76 5.86
N PRO A 108 -3.21 -10.80 6.71
CA PRO A 108 -1.93 -11.40 6.36
C PRO A 108 -2.08 -12.81 5.79
N GLY A 109 -1.42 -13.07 4.65
CA GLY A 109 -1.50 -14.37 3.96
C GLY A 109 -2.64 -14.48 2.93
N TRP A 110 -3.43 -13.43 2.72
CA TRP A 110 -4.50 -13.37 1.73
C TRP A 110 -4.32 -12.23 0.73
N SER A 111 -4.87 -12.39 -0.46
CA SER A 111 -4.83 -11.41 -1.55
C SER A 111 -6.02 -11.57 -2.50
N GLY A 112 -6.07 -10.71 -3.52
CA GLY A 112 -7.13 -10.66 -4.51
C GLY A 112 -8.26 -9.71 -4.10
N TYR A 113 -9.10 -9.35 -5.07
CA TYR A 113 -10.17 -8.37 -4.89
C TYR A 113 -11.12 -8.68 -3.72
N GLN A 114 -11.34 -9.98 -3.42
CA GLN A 114 -12.19 -10.45 -2.33
C GLN A 114 -11.41 -11.11 -1.19
N CYS A 115 -10.08 -11.03 -1.19
CA CYS A 115 -9.21 -11.72 -0.22
C CYS A 115 -9.44 -13.24 -0.17
N ASN A 116 -9.60 -13.86 -1.35
CA ASN A 116 -9.85 -15.29 -1.52
C ASN A 116 -8.64 -16.07 -2.06
N ILE A 117 -7.54 -15.38 -2.39
CA ILE A 117 -6.33 -16.00 -2.92
C ILE A 117 -5.29 -16.08 -1.80
N LYS A 118 -4.93 -17.30 -1.41
CA LYS A 118 -3.89 -17.54 -0.40
C LYS A 118 -2.51 -17.20 -0.97
N ILE A 119 -1.73 -16.43 -0.23
CA ILE A 119 -0.36 -16.05 -0.59
C ILE A 119 0.65 -16.55 0.43
N ASN A 120 1.84 -16.90 -0.05
CA ASN A 120 2.91 -17.41 0.79
C ASN A 120 3.91 -16.30 1.15
N CYS A 121 3.79 -15.75 2.35
CA CYS A 121 4.64 -14.68 2.87
C CYS A 121 5.85 -15.19 3.69
N GLN A 122 6.51 -16.25 3.24
CA GLN A 122 7.65 -16.84 3.97
C GLN A 122 8.91 -16.00 4.04
N SER A 123 9.02 -14.93 3.24
CA SER A 123 10.28 -14.19 3.12
C SER A 123 10.42 -12.98 4.05
N CYS A 124 9.34 -12.55 4.69
CA CYS A 124 9.35 -11.43 5.63
C CYS A 124 9.79 -11.88 7.04
N SER A 125 10.32 -10.95 7.85
CA SER A 125 10.57 -11.21 9.28
C SER A 125 9.27 -11.49 10.04
N PHE A 126 9.34 -12.26 11.11
CA PHE A 126 8.16 -12.72 11.85
C PHE A 126 7.31 -11.59 12.46
N ASP A 127 7.94 -10.50 12.87
CA ASP A 127 7.33 -9.30 13.47
C ASP A 127 7.02 -8.20 12.43
N SER A 128 7.11 -8.53 11.13
CA SER A 128 6.79 -7.61 10.04
C SER A 128 5.45 -7.96 9.39
N LEU A 129 4.81 -6.96 8.77
CA LEU A 129 3.53 -7.14 8.12
C LEU A 129 3.74 -7.44 6.63
N CYS A 130 3.23 -8.59 6.16
CA CYS A 130 3.20 -8.90 4.74
C CYS A 130 1.90 -8.38 4.12
N ILE A 131 2.01 -7.45 3.18
CA ILE A 131 0.85 -6.81 2.52
C ILE A 131 0.57 -7.37 1.12
N GLY A 132 1.48 -8.18 0.57
CA GLY A 132 1.28 -8.76 -0.75
C GLY A 132 2.51 -9.44 -1.31
N ILE A 133 2.41 -9.87 -2.58
CA ILE A 133 3.49 -10.50 -3.34
C ILE A 133 3.52 -9.90 -4.73
N ILE A 134 4.72 -9.56 -5.21
CA ILE A 134 4.97 -9.14 -6.59
C ILE A 134 6.17 -9.89 -7.15
N ASN A 135 6.06 -10.44 -8.37
CA ASN A 135 7.13 -11.22 -9.01
C ASN A 135 7.74 -12.30 -8.08
N ASN A 136 6.87 -13.02 -7.35
CA ASN A 136 7.25 -14.04 -6.37
C ASN A 136 8.09 -13.54 -5.17
N ARG A 137 8.06 -12.23 -4.88
CA ARG A 137 8.69 -11.62 -3.72
C ARG A 137 7.64 -11.00 -2.81
N SER A 138 7.72 -11.29 -1.51
CA SER A 138 6.83 -10.71 -0.51
C SER A 138 7.12 -9.21 -0.35
N ILE A 139 6.06 -8.44 -0.19
CA ILE A 139 6.14 -7.01 0.15
C ILE A 139 5.99 -6.93 1.67
N CYS A 140 7.09 -6.60 2.34
CA CYS A 140 7.16 -6.55 3.80
C CYS A 140 7.15 -5.09 4.27
N LEU A 141 6.34 -4.78 5.28
CA LEU A 141 6.40 -3.53 6.02
C LEU A 141 7.14 -3.77 7.34
N CYS A 142 8.26 -3.07 7.50
CA CYS A 142 9.15 -3.28 8.62
C CYS A 142 8.76 -2.44 9.84
N PRO A 143 8.85 -2.99 11.06
CA PRO A 143 8.75 -2.20 12.29
C PRO A 143 9.92 -1.21 12.38
N LEU A 144 9.82 -0.23 13.28
CA LEU A 144 10.80 0.87 13.43
C LEU A 144 12.27 0.43 13.56
N ASN A 145 12.53 -0.71 14.18
CA ASN A 145 13.86 -1.21 14.48
C ASN A 145 14.44 -2.11 13.39
N LYS A 146 13.75 -2.28 12.26
CA LYS A 146 14.20 -3.15 11.17
C LYS A 146 14.09 -2.49 9.81
N ILE A 147 15.04 -2.83 8.95
CA ILE A 147 15.16 -2.30 7.59
C ILE A 147 15.41 -3.41 6.57
N GLY A 148 15.39 -3.01 5.30
CA GLY A 148 15.62 -3.88 4.16
C GLY A 148 14.35 -4.54 3.63
N PRO A 149 14.41 -5.16 2.45
CA PRO A 149 13.24 -5.63 1.71
C PRO A 149 12.47 -6.77 2.42
N ARG A 150 13.11 -7.43 3.37
CA ARG A 150 12.56 -8.54 4.16
C ARG A 150 12.46 -8.23 5.65
N CYS A 151 12.83 -7.01 6.06
CA CYS A 151 12.87 -6.61 7.47
C CYS A 151 13.75 -7.51 8.35
N LEU A 152 14.84 -8.05 7.81
CA LEU A 152 15.74 -8.96 8.55
C LEU A 152 16.93 -8.23 9.21
N ILE A 153 17.19 -6.98 8.80
CA ILE A 153 18.33 -6.20 9.28
C ILE A 153 17.83 -5.36 10.44
N ILE A 154 18.41 -5.55 11.63
CA ILE A 154 18.12 -4.71 12.80
C ILE A 154 18.87 -3.40 12.63
N SER A 155 18.16 -2.28 12.59
CA SER A 155 18.75 -0.96 12.72
C SER A 155 18.39 -0.42 14.10
N PRO A 156 19.35 -0.25 15.02
CA PRO A 156 19.07 0.47 16.24
C PRO A 156 18.62 1.89 15.86
N CYS A 157 17.43 2.30 16.31
CA CYS A 157 17.06 3.71 16.22
C CYS A 157 18.18 4.51 16.87
N PRO A 158 18.72 5.55 16.21
CA PRO A 158 19.68 6.42 16.87
C PRO A 158 19.00 6.96 18.13
N LYS A 159 19.57 6.62 19.29
CA LYS A 159 19.15 7.22 20.55
C LYS A 159 19.41 8.72 20.41
N LYS A 160 18.35 9.51 20.48
CA LYS A 160 18.44 10.96 20.46
C LYS A 160 19.06 11.46 21.75
#